data_AF-A0A0K1YBH2-F1
#
_entry.id   AF-A0A0K1YBH2-F1
#
_cell.length_a   1.000
_cell.length_b   1.000
_cell.length_c   1.000
_cell.angle_alpha   90.00
_cell.angle_beta   90.00
_cell.angle_gamma   90.00
#
_symmetry.space_group_name_H-M   'P 1'
#
loop_
_entity.id
_entity.type
_entity.pdbx_description
1 polymer ?
#
loop_
_entity_poly.entity_id
_entity_poly.type
_entity_poly.pdbx_seq_one_letter_code
_entity_poly.pdbx_strand_id
1 'polypeptide(L)'
;MSTAKRNDSSVFSPPSNNIGYVAVVAALITGILHLVLGIKFLFQGGIPSLGALFTQTLPVLFTLNGIGFLGGIGIYLSQYWRRELHLVAAVYAVATIVAFFIFNGTFSILVTVSKLAEVIFTLSVLYLYVSE
;
A
#
# COMPACT_ATOMS: atom_id res chain seq x y z
N MET A 1 12.75 -49.24 -3.23
CA MET A 1 12.97 -48.11 -2.30
C MET A 1 12.80 -46.83 -3.10
N SER A 2 11.61 -46.23 -3.05
CA SER A 2 11.27 -45.04 -3.85
C SER A 2 11.53 -43.79 -3.02
N THR A 3 12.49 -42.97 -3.43
CA THR A 3 12.78 -41.67 -2.83
C THR A 3 11.68 -40.69 -3.23
N ALA A 4 10.72 -40.45 -2.35
CA ALA A 4 9.74 -39.38 -2.53
C ALA A 4 10.46 -38.03 -2.47
N LYS A 5 10.55 -37.35 -3.61
CA LYS A 5 11.03 -35.97 -3.71
C LYS A 5 10.01 -35.08 -3.00
N ARG A 6 10.34 -34.54 -1.82
CA ARG A 6 9.53 -33.51 -1.16
C ARG A 6 9.53 -32.29 -2.09
N ASN A 7 8.40 -32.00 -2.73
CA ASN A 7 8.20 -30.72 -3.40
C ASN A 7 8.08 -29.67 -2.30
N ASP A 8 9.18 -28.97 -2.01
CA ASP A 8 9.17 -27.75 -1.20
C ASP A 8 8.47 -26.65 -2.01
N SER A 9 7.13 -26.65 -2.01
CA SER A 9 6.35 -25.55 -2.57
C SER A 9 6.59 -24.31 -1.70
N SER A 10 7.43 -23.38 -2.19
CA SER A 10 7.71 -22.15 -1.48
C SER A 10 6.43 -21.31 -1.37
N VAL A 11 6.05 -20.96 -0.13
CA VAL A 11 4.88 -20.10 0.14
C VAL A 11 5.09 -18.69 -0.40
N PHE A 12 6.35 -18.25 -0.48
CA PHE A 12 6.74 -16.95 -1.02
C PHE A 12 7.56 -17.10 -2.29
N SER A 13 7.29 -16.26 -3.28
CA SER A 13 8.03 -16.20 -4.54
C SER A 13 8.34 -14.74 -4.88
N PRO A 14 9.54 -14.45 -5.42
CA PRO A 14 9.86 -13.11 -5.88
C PRO A 14 8.99 -12.74 -7.10
N PRO A 15 8.83 -11.44 -7.40
CA PRO A 15 8.10 -11.00 -8.58
C PRO A 15 8.69 -11.58 -9.87
N SER A 16 7.84 -12.06 -10.76
CA SER A 16 8.21 -12.57 -12.09
C SER A 16 8.50 -11.47 -13.11
N ASN A 17 8.00 -10.26 -12.87
CA ASN A 17 8.21 -9.09 -13.71
C ASN A 17 9.00 -8.01 -12.94
N ASN A 18 9.92 -7.31 -13.61
CA ASN A 18 10.68 -6.20 -13.01
C ASN A 18 9.77 -5.11 -12.44
N ILE A 19 8.60 -4.86 -13.06
CA ILE A 19 7.60 -3.91 -12.56
C ILE A 19 7.00 -4.36 -11.23
N GLY A 20 6.99 -5.66 -10.93
CA GLY A 20 6.60 -6.17 -9.62
C GLY A 20 7.52 -5.69 -8.49
N TYR A 21 8.82 -5.58 -8.74
CA TYR A 21 9.75 -4.98 -7.77
C TYR A 21 9.49 -3.48 -7.60
N VAL A 22 9.17 -2.77 -8.68
CA VAL A 22 8.79 -1.35 -8.63
C VAL A 22 7.52 -1.16 -7.79
N ALA A 23 6.52 -2.01 -8.00
CA ALA A 23 5.29 -2.01 -7.20
C ALA A 23 5.59 -2.27 -5.72
N VAL A 24 6.43 -3.26 -5.39
CA VAL A 24 6.82 -3.55 -4.00
C VAL A 24 7.52 -2.36 -3.35
N VAL A 25 8.48 -1.73 -4.03
CA VAL A 25 9.20 -0.56 -3.49
C VAL A 25 8.25 0.62 -3.31
N ALA A 26 7.38 0.89 -4.29
CA ALA A 26 6.39 1.97 -4.19
C ALA A 26 5.38 1.74 -3.05
N ALA A 27 4.92 0.50 -2.88
CA ALA A 27 4.06 0.10 -1.76
C ALA A 27 4.78 0.23 -0.42
N LEU A 28 6.07 -0.11 -0.35
CA LEU A 28 6.87 -0.01 0.86
C LEU A 28 7.03 1.46 1.29
N ILE A 29 7.41 2.33 0.36
CA ILE A 29 7.53 3.77 0.60
C ILE A 29 6.18 4.33 1.05
N THR A 30 5.10 4.00 0.33
CA THR A 30 3.75 4.45 0.67
C THR A 30 3.34 3.99 2.06
N GLY A 31 3.52 2.71 2.37
CA GLY A 31 3.16 2.11 3.63
C GLY A 31 3.89 2.74 4.81
N ILE A 32 5.20 2.89 4.71
CA ILE A 32 6.03 3.51 5.75
C ILE A 32 5.62 4.98 5.96
N LEU A 33 5.46 5.76 4.89
CA LEU A 33 5.08 7.16 5.01
C LEU A 33 3.68 7.33 5.62
N HIS A 34 2.75 6.43 5.32
CA HIS A 34 1.43 6.44 5.96
C HIS A 34 1.49 6.13 7.46
N LEU A 35 2.32 5.17 7.88
CA LEU A 35 2.53 4.88 9.30
C LEU A 35 3.16 6.08 10.02
N VAL A 36 4.19 6.69 9.42
CA VAL A 36 4.85 7.90 9.98
C VAL A 36 3.85 9.05 10.11
N LEU A 37 3.03 9.30 9.08
CA LEU A 37 2.00 10.34 9.10
C LEU A 37 0.89 10.02 10.11
N GLY A 38 0.47 8.76 10.21
CA GLY A 38 -0.51 8.31 11.21
C GLY A 38 -0.04 8.58 12.64
N ILE A 39 1.19 8.21 12.96
CA ILE A 39 1.82 8.49 14.26
C ILE A 39 1.92 10.00 14.51
N LYS A 40 2.37 10.77 13.50
CA LYS A 40 2.47 12.22 13.60
C LYS A 40 1.11 12.86 13.92
N PHE A 41 0.05 12.46 13.23
CA PHE A 41 -1.30 12.97 13.47
C PHE A 41 -1.84 12.54 14.83
N LEU A 42 -1.50 11.34 15.30
CA LEU A 42 -1.87 10.87 16.64
C LEU A 42 -1.28 11.79 17.73
N PHE A 43 0.02 12.10 17.63
CA PHE A 43 0.69 13.01 18.59
C PHE A 43 0.22 14.46 18.48
N GLN A 44 -0.25 14.89 17.31
CA GLN A 44 -0.76 16.25 17.08
C GLN A 44 -2.25 16.42 17.45
N GLY A 45 -2.91 15.36 17.91
CA GLY A 45 -4.33 15.39 18.26
C GLY A 45 -5.29 15.41 17.06
N GLY A 46 -4.82 15.00 15.87
CA GLY A 46 -5.56 15.01 14.61
C GLY A 46 -5.50 16.34 13.86
N ILE A 47 -6.47 16.58 12.96
CA ILE A 47 -6.61 17.86 12.25
C ILE A 47 -7.64 18.73 12.99
N PRO A 48 -7.26 19.88 13.59
CA PRO A 48 -8.17 20.70 14.40
C PRO A 48 -9.41 21.22 13.65
N SER A 49 -9.36 21.32 12.32
CA SER A 49 -10.48 21.76 11.47
C SER A 49 -11.56 20.70 11.25
N LEU A 50 -11.30 19.45 11.64
CA LEU A 50 -12.27 18.36 11.57
C LEU A 50 -12.69 18.02 13.01
N GLY A 51 -13.99 18.11 13.32
CA GLY A 51 -14.53 17.91 14.68
C GLY A 51 -14.08 16.60 15.37
N ALA A 52 -14.32 16.48 16.68
CA ALA A 52 -13.78 15.44 17.57
C ALA A 52 -13.79 13.98 17.02
N LEU A 53 -14.81 13.61 16.24
CA LEU A 53 -14.92 12.28 15.64
C LEU A 53 -13.87 12.02 14.54
N PHE A 54 -13.50 13.04 13.77
CA PHE A 54 -12.52 12.95 12.69
C PHE A 54 -11.08 13.12 13.19
N THR A 55 -10.87 13.84 14.30
CA THR A 55 -9.54 14.08 14.88
C THR A 55 -8.88 12.78 15.35
N GLN A 56 -9.64 11.80 15.86
CA GLN A 56 -9.11 10.46 16.17
C GLN A 56 -9.17 9.47 15.01
N THR A 57 -10.12 9.63 14.09
CA THR A 57 -10.29 8.70 12.96
C THR A 57 -9.14 8.84 11.95
N LEU A 58 -8.64 10.05 11.70
CA LEU A 58 -7.61 10.26 10.68
C LEU A 58 -6.26 9.55 10.99
N PRO A 59 -5.70 9.63 12.22
CA PRO A 59 -4.52 8.84 12.59
C PRO A 59 -4.71 7.33 12.37
N VAL A 60 -5.90 6.81 12.72
CA VAL A 60 -6.25 5.39 12.55
C VAL A 60 -6.31 5.04 11.07
N LEU A 61 -6.97 5.86 10.23
CA LEU A 61 -7.04 5.64 8.79
C LEU A 61 -5.65 5.63 8.14
N PHE A 62 -4.77 6.55 8.52
CA PHE A 62 -3.38 6.54 8.03
C PHE A 62 -2.62 5.29 8.48
N THR A 63 -2.78 4.89 9.74
CA THR A 63 -2.11 3.69 10.28
C THR A 63 -2.60 2.42 9.59
N LEU A 64 -3.92 2.24 9.49
CA LEU A 64 -4.52 1.12 8.76
C LEU A 64 -4.13 1.14 7.29
N ASN A 65 -4.03 2.33 6.68
CA ASN A 65 -3.61 2.44 5.30
C ASN A 65 -2.18 1.93 5.10
N GLY A 66 -1.28 2.34 5.99
CA GLY A 66 0.10 1.87 6.00
C GLY A 66 0.22 0.35 6.17
N ILE A 67 -0.53 -0.22 7.12
CA ILE A 67 -0.64 -1.67 7.32
C ILE A 67 -1.17 -2.36 6.06
N GLY A 68 -2.19 -1.79 5.40
CA GLY A 68 -2.78 -2.35 4.20
C GLY A 68 -1.77 -2.47 3.05
N PHE A 69 -0.94 -1.44 2.82
CA PHE A 69 0.13 -1.51 1.81
C PHE A 69 1.19 -2.57 2.16
N LEU A 70 1.67 -2.61 3.41
CA LEU A 70 2.67 -3.59 3.83
C LEU A 70 2.13 -5.03 3.83
N GLY A 71 0.88 -5.21 4.26
CA GLY A 71 0.18 -6.48 4.18
C GLY A 71 -0.03 -6.91 2.73
N GLY A 72 -0.38 -5.97 1.85
CA GLY A 72 -0.50 -6.19 0.41
C GLY A 72 0.79 -6.70 -0.22
N ILE A 73 1.96 -6.19 0.18
CA ILE A 73 3.27 -6.74 -0.23
C ILE A 73 3.39 -8.20 0.20
N GLY A 74 3.05 -8.49 1.45
CA GLY A 74 3.07 -9.87 1.97
C GLY A 74 2.19 -10.83 1.17
N ILE A 75 0.99 -10.40 0.78
CA ILE A 75 0.09 -11.21 -0.06
C ILE A 75 0.64 -11.31 -1.48
N TYR A 76 1.15 -10.23 -2.08
CA TYR A 76 1.72 -10.22 -3.44
C TYR A 76 2.89 -11.18 -3.60
N LEU A 77 3.78 -11.21 -2.61
CA LEU A 77 4.92 -12.12 -2.61
C LEU A 77 4.54 -13.55 -2.24
N SER A 78 3.29 -13.82 -1.86
CA SER A 78 2.83 -15.15 -1.47
C SER A 78 2.13 -15.88 -2.62
N GLN A 79 2.02 -17.19 -2.50
CA GLN A 79 1.20 -18.03 -3.40
C GLN A 79 -0.29 -17.68 -3.43
N TYR A 80 -0.77 -16.83 -2.52
CA TYR A 80 -2.18 -16.41 -2.47
C TYR A 80 -2.51 -15.28 -3.44
N TRP A 81 -1.50 -14.68 -4.11
CA TRP A 81 -1.76 -13.63 -5.06
C TRP A 81 -2.53 -14.15 -6.28
N ARG A 82 -3.57 -13.41 -6.66
CA ARG A 82 -4.38 -13.68 -7.86
C ARG A 82 -4.39 -12.43 -8.71
N ARG A 83 -4.55 -12.61 -10.02
CA ARG A 83 -4.52 -11.51 -10.99
C ARG A 83 -5.49 -10.37 -10.62
N GLU A 84 -6.68 -10.70 -10.11
CA GLU A 84 -7.70 -9.73 -9.70
C GLU A 84 -7.25 -8.84 -8.54
N LEU A 85 -6.33 -9.32 -7.68
CA LEU A 85 -5.81 -8.54 -6.57
C LEU A 85 -4.99 -7.34 -7.03
N HIS A 86 -4.47 -7.34 -8.27
CA HIS A 86 -3.88 -6.14 -8.88
C HIS A 86 -4.91 -5.01 -9.03
N LEU A 87 -6.14 -5.31 -9.44
CA LEU A 87 -7.20 -4.31 -9.55
C LEU A 87 -7.65 -3.85 -8.15
N VAL A 88 -7.75 -4.76 -7.19
CA VAL A 88 -8.06 -4.41 -5.79
C VAL A 88 -6.99 -3.46 -5.25
N ALA A 89 -5.71 -3.76 -5.48
CA ALA A 89 -4.59 -2.91 -5.08
C ALA A 89 -4.64 -1.54 -5.79
N ALA A 90 -4.96 -1.51 -7.09
CA ALA A 90 -5.10 -0.26 -7.84
C ALA A 90 -6.22 0.62 -7.27
N VAL A 91 -7.40 0.05 -7.06
CA VAL A 91 -8.56 0.75 -6.48
C VAL A 91 -8.23 1.25 -5.08
N TYR A 92 -7.56 0.44 -4.28
CA TYR A 92 -7.12 0.80 -2.94
C TYR A 92 -6.20 2.04 -2.97
N ALA A 93 -5.14 2.04 -3.79
CA ALA A 93 -4.23 3.17 -3.90
C ALA A 93 -4.89 4.42 -4.51
N VAL A 94 -5.78 4.26 -5.49
CA VAL A 94 -6.55 5.39 -6.03
C VAL A 94 -7.45 6.00 -4.95
N ALA A 95 -8.09 5.18 -4.11
CA ALA A 95 -8.91 5.66 -3.01
C ALA A 95 -8.10 6.50 -2.01
N THR A 96 -6.83 6.18 -1.77
CA THR A 96 -5.97 6.94 -0.84
C THR A 96 -5.51 8.27 -1.45
N ILE A 97 -5.32 8.33 -2.78
CA ILE A 97 -5.09 9.57 -3.50
C ILE A 97 -6.35 10.45 -3.45
N VAL A 98 -7.52 9.90 -3.76
CA VAL A 98 -8.80 10.64 -3.74
C VAL A 98 -9.12 11.16 -2.34
N ALA A 99 -8.92 10.33 -1.31
CA ALA A 99 -9.13 10.71 0.09
C ALA A 99 -8.28 11.92 0.49
N PHE A 100 -7.03 12.01 0.02
CA PHE A 100 -6.17 13.16 0.28
C PHE A 100 -6.81 14.48 -0.19
N PHE A 101 -7.45 14.48 -1.36
CA PHE A 101 -8.13 15.68 -1.87
C PHE A 101 -9.46 15.95 -1.14
N ILE A 102 -10.24 14.91 -0.84
CA ILE A 102 -11.52 15.06 -0.09
C ILE A 102 -11.27 15.68 1.29
N PHE A 103 -10.20 15.29 1.97
CA PHE A 103 -9.85 15.82 3.29
C PHE A 103 -9.01 17.12 3.24
N ASN A 104 -8.93 17.78 2.08
CA ASN A 104 -8.16 19.03 1.89
C ASN A 104 -6.71 18.90 2.38
N GLY A 105 -6.05 17.79 2.02
CA GLY A 105 -4.70 17.50 2.47
C GLY A 105 -3.69 18.55 1.99
N THR A 106 -2.78 18.95 2.89
CA THR A 106 -1.74 19.93 2.61
C THR A 106 -0.48 19.25 2.09
N PHE A 107 0.11 19.78 1.02
CA PHE A 107 1.38 19.31 0.53
C PHE A 107 2.53 19.69 1.48
N SER A 108 3.32 18.68 1.81
CA SER A 108 4.64 18.78 2.43
C SER A 108 5.54 17.80 1.69
N ILE A 109 6.86 17.90 1.86
CA ILE A 109 7.78 17.02 1.12
C ILE A 109 7.47 15.52 1.35
N LEU A 110 7.14 15.11 2.58
CA LEU A 110 6.75 13.72 2.88
C LEU A 110 5.45 13.32 2.16
N VAL A 111 4.45 14.20 2.19
CA VAL A 111 3.15 13.95 1.55
C VAL A 111 3.31 13.85 0.03
N THR A 112 4.07 14.77 -0.58
CA THR A 112 4.34 14.75 -2.02
C THR A 112 5.01 13.46 -2.45
N VAL A 113 6.06 13.02 -1.72
CA VAL A 113 6.73 11.74 -2.00
C VAL A 113 5.76 10.57 -1.84
N SER A 114 4.92 10.58 -0.80
CA SER A 114 3.90 9.53 -0.62
C SER A 114 2.89 9.49 -1.77
N LYS A 115 2.40 10.64 -2.26
CA LYS A 115 1.43 10.68 -3.37
C LYS A 115 2.06 10.25 -4.69
N LEU A 116 3.33 10.61 -4.94
CA LEU A 116 4.07 10.10 -6.10
C LEU A 116 4.25 8.58 -6.03
N ALA A 117 4.60 8.04 -4.86
CA ALA A 117 4.73 6.60 -4.66
C ALA A 117 3.39 5.87 -4.89
N GLU A 118 2.26 6.41 -4.43
CA GLU A 118 0.93 5.85 -4.71
C GLU A 118 0.59 5.83 -6.22
N VAL A 119 0.94 6.90 -6.95
CA VAL A 119 0.72 6.96 -8.40
C VAL A 119 1.58 5.92 -9.12
N ILE A 120 2.87 5.83 -8.78
CA ILE A 120 3.79 4.83 -9.34
C ILE A 120 3.26 3.42 -9.04
N PHE A 121 2.82 3.18 -7.81
CA PHE A 121 2.24 1.90 -7.41
C PHE A 121 1.00 1.58 -8.26
N THR A 122 0.05 2.51 -8.37
CA THR A 122 -1.19 2.34 -9.13
C THR A 122 -0.91 1.96 -10.58
N LEU A 123 -0.02 2.70 -11.24
CA LEU A 123 0.35 2.42 -12.63
C LEU A 123 1.05 1.05 -12.76
N SER A 124 1.91 0.72 -11.80
CA SER A 124 2.62 -0.57 -11.78
C SER A 124 1.65 -1.73 -11.66
N VAL A 125 0.71 -1.70 -10.72
CA VAL A 125 -0.25 -2.81 -10.54
C VAL A 125 -1.26 -2.90 -11.68
N LEU A 126 -1.65 -1.79 -12.32
CA LEU A 126 -2.47 -1.82 -13.53
C LEU A 126 -1.73 -2.44 -14.72
N TYR A 127 -0.43 -2.14 -14.86
CA TYR A 127 0.40 -2.79 -15.86
C TYR A 127 0.54 -4.29 -15.61
N LEU A 128 0.78 -4.70 -14.35
CA LEU A 128 0.89 -6.11 -13.99
C LEU A 128 -0.43 -6.85 -14.23
N TYR A 129 -1.59 -6.21 -13.97
CA TYR A 129 -2.88 -6.80 -14.29
C TYR A 129 -3.06 -7.21 -15.76
N VAL A 130 -2.45 -6.47 -16.69
CA VAL A 130 -2.54 -6.80 -18.13
C VAL A 130 -1.38 -7.68 -18.61
N SER A 131 -0.33 -7.85 -17.80
CA SER A 131 0.93 -8.49 -18.21
C SER A 131 1.22 -9.81 -17.49
N GLU A 132 0.54 -10.09 -16.38
CA GLU A 132 0.55 -11.34 -15.61
C GLU A 132 -0.82 -12.05 -15.72
#